data_AF-A0A950V6J3-F1
#
_entry.id   AF-A0A950V6J3-F1
#
_cell.length_a   1.000
_cell.length_b   1.000
_cell.length_c   1.000
_cell.angle_alpha   90.00
_cell.angle_beta   90.00
_cell.angle_gamma   90.00
#
_symmetry.space_group_name_H-M   'P 1'
#
loop_
_entity.id
_entity.type
_entity.pdbx_description
1 polymer ?
#
loop_
_entity_poly.entity_id
_entity_poly.type
_entity_poly.pdbx_seq_one_letter_code
_entity_poly.pdbx_strand_id
1 'polypeptide(L)'
;MLSRRFSCACLLVAVAASAQAVLPPNDAKQVSRFFDAIAEADSLPCRVEPVHPFLDFAFRFEAGYYIACPLNVFEGKQSRVAIFLRLSPENGRSLILGETYSVPAVPASSRERLSKIKAELRTSGAFALGEGKYTAELLLADDRGRVFRKRWKITAELKRGEHSVSLNVPPQTVEAVTPASLEASRPQRDDGLRLTILLDAAPINPSATKLHAWDRTFLIQTVASLLRELPCSSVRLIAFNLDQQRELFREDDFDAAGIRRLAQALQQVELGT
;
A
#
# COMPACT_ATOMS: atom_id res chain seq x y z
N MET A 1 -6.85 -53.19 15.75
CA MET A 1 -5.56 -52.53 15.47
C MET A 1 -5.47 -52.36 13.96
N LEU A 2 -5.30 -51.20 13.32
CA LEU A 2 -4.84 -49.89 13.75
C LEU A 2 -5.50 -48.86 12.81
N SER A 3 -6.04 -47.80 13.40
CA SER A 3 -6.62 -46.63 12.73
C SER A 3 -5.52 -45.85 11.99
N ARG A 4 -5.73 -45.56 10.70
CA ARG A 4 -4.91 -44.58 9.96
C ARG A 4 -5.69 -43.26 9.88
N ARG A 5 -5.34 -42.35 10.79
CA ARG A 5 -5.79 -40.97 10.82
C ARG A 5 -5.25 -40.22 9.59
N PHE A 6 -6.14 -39.72 8.74
CA PHE A 6 -5.80 -38.71 7.75
C PHE A 6 -5.65 -37.36 8.47
N SER A 7 -4.42 -36.99 8.80
CA SER A 7 -4.09 -35.63 9.18
C SER A 7 -3.98 -34.78 7.92
N CYS A 8 -5.03 -34.03 7.60
CA CYS A 8 -4.96 -32.87 6.71
C CYS A 8 -4.02 -31.85 7.34
N ALA A 9 -2.76 -31.86 6.92
CA ALA A 9 -1.85 -30.76 7.19
C ALA A 9 -2.31 -29.55 6.35
N CYS A 10 -3.01 -28.61 6.99
CA CYS A 10 -3.24 -27.29 6.43
C CYS A 10 -1.87 -26.65 6.13
N LEU A 11 -1.51 -26.61 4.85
CA LEU A 11 -0.45 -25.75 4.36
C LEU A 11 -0.86 -24.30 4.67
N LEU A 12 -0.28 -23.76 5.74
CA LEU A 12 -0.22 -22.34 6.01
C LEU A 12 0.48 -21.68 4.82
N VAL A 13 -0.29 -21.16 3.87
CA VAL A 13 0.20 -20.16 2.93
C VAL A 13 0.42 -18.90 3.76
N ALA A 14 1.61 -18.76 4.34
CA ALA A 14 2.07 -17.49 4.85
C ALA A 14 2.32 -16.58 3.65
N VAL A 15 1.25 -15.95 3.15
CA VAL A 15 1.37 -14.73 2.36
C VAL A 15 1.89 -13.69 3.34
N ALA A 16 3.21 -13.56 3.44
CA ALA A 16 3.79 -12.36 4.02
C ALA A 16 3.38 -11.21 3.07
N ALA A 17 2.27 -10.57 3.40
CA ALA A 17 1.89 -9.28 2.87
C ALA A 17 2.94 -8.29 3.40
N SER A 18 4.13 -8.30 2.80
CA SER A 18 5.16 -7.31 3.11
C SER A 18 4.67 -5.98 2.53
N ALA A 19 3.99 -5.22 3.37
CA ALA A 19 3.80 -3.80 3.17
C ALA A 19 5.17 -3.13 3.14
N GLN A 20 5.31 -2.11 2.29
CA GLN A 20 6.42 -1.19 2.29
C GLN A 20 6.80 -0.76 3.72
N ALA A 21 8.08 -0.89 4.07
CA ALA A 21 8.57 -0.60 5.42
C ALA A 21 9.79 0.32 5.40
N VAL A 22 9.98 1.09 6.48
CA VAL A 22 11.20 1.87 6.68
C VAL A 22 12.37 0.91 6.86
N LEU A 23 13.43 1.09 6.09
CA LEU A 23 14.63 0.27 6.23
C LEU A 23 15.40 0.61 7.53
N PRO A 24 15.90 -0.39 8.26
CA PRO A 24 16.84 -0.16 9.35
C PRO A 24 18.06 0.65 8.90
N PRO A 25 18.69 1.45 9.79
CA PRO A 25 19.76 2.37 9.41
C PRO A 25 20.94 1.74 8.65
N ASN A 26 21.31 0.50 8.96
CA ASN A 26 22.41 -0.20 8.29
C ASN A 26 22.02 -0.60 6.85
N ASP A 27 20.84 -1.17 6.68
CA ASP A 27 20.30 -1.57 5.38
C ASP A 27 20.08 -0.35 4.49
N ALA A 28 19.54 0.73 5.06
CA ALA A 28 19.37 2.01 4.37
C ALA A 28 20.71 2.57 3.86
N LYS A 29 21.78 2.50 4.65
CA LYS A 29 23.13 2.91 4.20
C LYS A 29 23.64 2.05 3.04
N GLN A 30 23.45 0.73 3.11
CA GLN A 30 23.86 -0.19 2.04
C GLN A 30 23.08 0.06 0.75
N VAL A 31 21.76 0.19 0.85
CA VAL A 31 20.86 0.48 -0.28
C VAL A 31 21.15 1.86 -0.87
N SER A 32 21.47 2.87 -0.05
CA SER A 32 21.87 4.19 -0.57
C SER A 32 23.11 4.09 -1.46
N ARG A 33 24.13 3.32 -1.06
CA ARG A 33 25.30 3.09 -1.91
C ARG A 33 24.92 2.40 -3.22
N PHE A 34 23.92 1.53 -3.20
CA PHE A 34 23.41 0.86 -4.40
C PHE A 34 22.72 1.84 -5.35
N PHE A 35 21.93 2.78 -4.83
CA PHE A 35 21.38 3.89 -5.63
C PHE A 35 22.46 4.73 -6.30
N ASP A 36 23.59 4.96 -5.62
CA ASP A 36 24.66 5.83 -6.10
C ASP A 36 25.62 5.12 -7.07
N ALA A 37 25.79 3.80 -6.95
CA ALA A 37 26.77 3.01 -7.72
C ALA A 37 26.29 2.54 -9.11
N ILE A 38 24.98 2.38 -9.32
CA ILE A 38 24.46 1.81 -10.57
C ILE A 38 24.28 2.89 -11.62
N ALA A 39 25.26 3.11 -12.50
CA ALA A 39 25.15 4.10 -13.58
C ALA A 39 24.30 3.60 -14.76
N GLU A 40 24.53 2.35 -15.20
CA GLU A 40 23.80 1.68 -16.28
C GLU A 40 23.82 0.18 -16.01
N ALA A 41 22.66 -0.47 -16.00
CA ALA A 41 22.56 -1.91 -15.78
C ALA A 41 21.42 -2.49 -16.60
N ASP A 42 21.47 -3.80 -16.86
CA ASP A 42 20.47 -4.53 -17.63
C ASP A 42 19.07 -4.21 -17.12
N SER A 43 18.33 -3.48 -17.95
CA SER A 43 17.09 -2.86 -17.51
C SER A 43 15.97 -3.88 -17.54
N LEU A 44 15.35 -4.15 -16.39
CA LEU A 44 14.02 -4.76 -16.40
C LEU A 44 13.06 -3.80 -17.13
N PRO A 45 12.23 -4.26 -18.10
CA PRO A 45 11.32 -3.41 -18.87
C PRO A 45 10.06 -3.06 -18.05
N CYS A 46 10.26 -2.60 -16.82
CA CYS A 46 9.20 -2.14 -15.95
C CYS A 46 8.81 -0.69 -16.29
N ARG A 47 7.59 -0.31 -15.90
CA ARG A 47 7.08 1.06 -15.98
C ARG A 47 6.68 1.51 -14.58
N VAL A 48 6.88 2.79 -14.31
CA VAL A 48 6.45 3.44 -13.07
C VAL A 48 5.55 4.62 -13.41
N GLU A 49 4.39 4.65 -12.77
CA GLU A 49 3.41 5.73 -12.83
C GLU A 49 3.33 6.38 -11.44
N PRO A 50 3.93 7.57 -11.24
CA PRO A 50 3.85 8.30 -9.98
C PRO A 50 2.41 8.73 -9.67
N VAL A 51 2.02 8.65 -8.40
CA VAL A 51 0.79 9.23 -7.87
C VAL A 51 1.13 10.61 -7.32
N HIS A 52 0.50 11.64 -7.88
CA HIS A 52 0.73 13.02 -7.43
C HIS A 52 0.23 13.24 -6.01
N PRO A 53 0.87 14.14 -5.23
CA PRO A 53 0.43 14.46 -3.88
C PRO A 53 -1.02 14.94 -3.84
N PHE A 54 -1.79 14.40 -2.90
CA PHE A 54 -3.13 14.85 -2.55
C PHE A 54 -3.27 14.88 -1.03
N LEU A 55 -4.20 15.69 -0.52
CA LEU A 55 -4.47 15.79 0.90
C LEU A 55 -5.32 14.58 1.34
N ASP A 56 -4.80 13.77 2.26
CA ASP A 56 -5.56 12.68 2.88
C ASP A 56 -6.51 13.22 3.98
N PHE A 57 -7.41 12.36 4.48
CA PHE A 57 -8.34 12.75 5.54
C PHE A 57 -7.67 12.97 6.91
N ALA A 58 -6.40 12.61 7.05
CA ALA A 58 -5.58 12.92 8.21
C ALA A 58 -4.84 14.27 8.03
N PHE A 59 -5.17 15.05 7.00
CA PHE A 59 -4.54 16.32 6.68
C PHE A 59 -3.02 16.20 6.46
N ARG A 60 -2.62 15.19 5.70
CA ARG A 60 -1.24 14.95 5.27
C ARG A 60 -1.21 14.85 3.75
N PHE A 61 -0.11 15.24 3.12
CA PHE A 61 0.03 14.96 1.70
C PHE A 61 0.39 13.49 1.51
N GLU A 62 -0.50 12.70 0.90
CA GLU A 62 -0.18 11.36 0.47
C GLU A 62 0.26 11.35 -0.99
N ALA A 63 1.32 10.62 -1.27
CA ALA A 63 1.83 10.37 -2.61
C ALA A 63 2.29 8.92 -2.75
N GLY A 64 2.61 8.51 -3.97
CA GLY A 64 2.97 7.12 -4.21
C GLY A 64 3.38 6.80 -5.63
N TYR A 65 3.28 5.53 -5.98
CA TYR A 65 3.60 5.04 -7.31
C TYR A 65 2.92 3.70 -7.59
N TYR A 66 2.73 3.41 -8.89
CA TYR A 66 2.44 2.08 -9.42
C TYR A 66 3.62 1.58 -10.24
N ILE A 67 3.97 0.30 -10.06
CA ILE A 67 4.91 -0.43 -10.91
C ILE A 67 4.12 -1.44 -11.74
N ALA A 68 4.45 -1.52 -13.03
CA ALA A 68 4.05 -2.60 -13.92
C ALA A 68 5.29 -3.24 -14.56
N CYS A 69 5.51 -4.53 -14.36
CA CYS A 69 6.59 -5.29 -14.99
C CYS A 69 6.02 -6.48 -15.78
N PRO A 70 6.33 -6.65 -17.08
CA PRO A 70 5.85 -7.80 -17.85
C PRO A 70 6.26 -9.13 -17.22
N LEU A 71 5.32 -10.07 -17.02
CA LEU A 71 5.62 -11.34 -16.32
C LEU A 71 6.55 -12.27 -17.12
N ASN A 72 6.58 -12.12 -18.45
CA ASN A 72 7.44 -12.92 -19.32
C ASN A 72 8.94 -12.73 -19.03
N VAL A 73 9.36 -11.61 -18.43
CA VAL A 73 10.75 -11.35 -18.06
C VAL A 73 11.25 -12.28 -16.95
N PHE A 74 10.34 -12.91 -16.22
CA PHE A 74 10.62 -13.92 -15.20
C PHE A 74 10.53 -15.36 -15.74
N GLU A 75 10.25 -15.53 -17.04
CA GLU A 75 10.19 -16.84 -17.76
C GLU A 75 9.22 -17.85 -17.13
N GLY A 76 8.22 -17.37 -16.36
CA GLY A 76 7.29 -18.24 -15.62
C GLY A 76 7.95 -19.06 -14.50
N LYS A 77 9.19 -18.70 -14.10
CA LYS A 77 9.85 -19.26 -12.91
C LYS A 77 9.42 -18.48 -11.67
N GLN A 78 9.56 -19.13 -10.52
CA GLN A 78 9.45 -18.41 -9.26
C GLN A 78 10.64 -17.45 -9.18
N SER A 79 10.36 -16.18 -8.89
CA SER A 79 11.38 -15.15 -8.76
C SER A 79 11.11 -14.27 -7.55
N ARG A 80 12.15 -13.59 -7.06
CA ARG A 80 12.02 -12.54 -6.05
C ARG A 80 12.37 -11.18 -6.65
N VAL A 81 11.59 -10.17 -6.28
CA VAL A 81 11.81 -8.79 -6.68
C VAL A 81 11.89 -7.94 -5.42
N ALA A 82 12.98 -7.19 -5.25
CA ALA A 82 13.13 -6.20 -4.20
C ALA A 82 12.86 -4.81 -4.79
N ILE A 83 12.09 -4.00 -4.07
CA ILE A 83 11.80 -2.61 -4.43
C ILE A 83 12.27 -1.73 -3.30
N PHE A 84 13.02 -0.69 -3.66
CA PHE A 84 13.51 0.34 -2.76
C PHE A 84 13.05 1.70 -3.27
N LEU A 85 12.60 2.55 -2.35
CA LEU A 85 12.25 3.92 -2.63
C LEU A 85 13.07 4.84 -1.70
N ARG A 86 13.92 5.68 -2.28
CA ARG A 86 14.61 6.76 -1.57
C ARG A 86 13.82 8.06 -1.78
N LEU A 87 13.37 8.64 -0.68
CA LEU A 87 12.66 9.92 -0.64
C LEU A 87 13.58 10.96 0.00
N SER A 88 13.89 12.01 -0.74
CA SER A 88 14.82 13.06 -0.32
C SER A 88 14.12 14.42 -0.38
N PRO A 89 13.72 15.01 0.77
CA PRO A 89 13.31 16.41 0.82
C PRO A 89 14.45 17.34 0.39
N GLU A 90 14.12 18.52 -0.13
CA GLU A 90 15.13 19.56 -0.42
C GLU A 90 15.86 20.01 0.86
N ASN A 91 15.12 20.16 1.97
CA ASN A 91 15.63 20.63 3.25
C ASN A 91 15.19 19.73 4.40
N GLY A 92 15.68 18.50 4.45
CA GLY A 92 15.33 17.56 5.51
C GLY A 92 16.13 16.26 5.46
N ARG A 93 15.65 15.25 6.20
CA ARG A 93 16.29 13.93 6.24
C ARG A 93 15.64 12.99 5.22
N SER A 94 16.46 12.34 4.40
CA SER A 94 15.97 11.30 3.49
C SER A 94 15.48 10.07 4.23
N LEU A 95 14.43 9.46 3.68
CA LEU A 95 13.87 8.18 4.14
C LEU A 95 14.04 7.14 3.03
N ILE A 96 14.42 5.92 3.40
CA ILE A 96 14.46 4.79 2.45
C ILE A 96 13.44 3.75 2.90
N LEU A 97 12.54 3.44 1.99
CA LEU A 97 11.54 2.40 2.14
C LEU A 97 11.94 1.18 1.31
N GLY A 98 11.58 0.00 1.78
CA GLY A 98 11.87 -1.25 1.11
C GLY A 98 10.75 -2.27 1.25
N GLU A 99 10.64 -3.11 0.23
CA GLU A 99 9.72 -4.25 0.19
C GLU A 99 10.27 -5.35 -0.72
N THR A 100 9.75 -6.56 -0.54
CA THR A 100 10.12 -7.70 -1.38
C THR A 100 8.87 -8.47 -1.78
N TYR A 101 8.77 -8.76 -3.07
CA TYR A 101 7.69 -9.54 -3.65
C TYR A 101 8.18 -10.88 -4.15
N SER A 102 7.40 -11.92 -3.92
CA SER A 102 7.58 -13.21 -4.56
C SER A 102 6.68 -13.28 -5.79
N VAL A 103 7.29 -13.43 -6.96
CA VAL A 103 6.59 -13.71 -8.22
C VAL A 103 6.39 -15.23 -8.29
N PRO A 104 5.15 -15.73 -8.25
CA PRO A 104 4.90 -17.17 -8.28
C PRO A 104 5.29 -17.78 -9.63
N ALA A 105 5.75 -19.03 -9.60
CA ALA A 105 5.96 -19.78 -10.83
C ALA A 105 4.65 -20.00 -11.58
N VAL A 106 4.72 -19.99 -12.90
CA VAL A 106 3.57 -20.28 -13.76
C VAL A 106 3.55 -21.77 -14.06
N PRO A 107 2.40 -22.45 -13.92
CA PRO A 107 2.26 -23.87 -14.25
C PRO A 107 2.72 -24.17 -15.67
N ALA A 108 3.42 -25.31 -15.87
CA ALA A 108 4.00 -25.68 -17.16
C ALA A 108 2.96 -25.64 -18.30
N SER A 109 1.73 -26.12 -18.04
CA SER A 109 0.61 -26.11 -18.98
C SER A 109 0.19 -24.71 -19.47
N SER A 110 0.56 -23.65 -18.75
CA SER A 110 0.19 -22.27 -19.06
C SER A 110 1.36 -21.40 -19.52
N ARG A 111 2.60 -21.93 -19.52
CA ARG A 111 3.80 -21.14 -19.86
C ARG A 111 3.80 -20.68 -21.32
N GLU A 112 3.35 -21.53 -22.25
CA GLU A 112 3.26 -21.17 -23.67
C GLU A 112 2.27 -20.03 -23.95
N ARG A 113 1.32 -19.79 -23.03
CA ARG A 113 0.38 -18.68 -23.12
C ARG A 113 0.93 -17.38 -22.52
N LEU A 114 1.98 -17.43 -21.69
CA LEU A 114 2.54 -16.23 -21.05
C LEU A 114 3.06 -15.21 -22.05
N SER A 115 3.64 -15.67 -23.16
CA SER A 115 4.08 -14.76 -24.23
C SER A 115 2.91 -14.19 -25.02
N LYS A 116 1.75 -14.87 -25.02
CA LYS A 116 0.54 -14.46 -25.74
C LYS A 116 -0.37 -13.55 -24.91
N ILE A 117 -0.32 -13.68 -23.59
CA ILE A 117 -1.09 -12.86 -22.65
C ILE A 117 -0.16 -11.76 -22.14
N LYS A 118 -0.53 -10.49 -22.33
CA LYS A 118 0.21 -9.32 -21.82
C LYS A 118 0.06 -9.17 -20.30
N ALA A 119 0.39 -10.22 -19.56
CA ALA A 119 0.27 -10.24 -18.10
C ALA A 119 1.43 -9.44 -17.47
N GLU A 120 1.10 -8.64 -16.47
CA GLU A 120 2.05 -7.79 -15.76
C GLU A 120 2.01 -8.10 -14.26
N LEU A 121 3.19 -8.15 -13.62
CA LEU A 121 3.31 -7.94 -12.19
C LEU A 121 2.95 -6.49 -11.91
N ARG A 122 1.87 -6.27 -11.16
CA ARG A 122 1.44 -4.93 -10.72
C ARG A 122 1.62 -4.82 -9.22
N THR A 123 2.37 -3.81 -8.79
CA THR A 123 2.56 -3.48 -7.37
C THR A 123 2.63 -1.97 -7.18
N SER A 124 2.63 -1.52 -5.94
CA SER A 124 2.57 -0.11 -5.60
C SER A 124 2.99 0.18 -4.17
N GLY A 125 3.41 1.42 -3.92
CA GLY A 125 3.72 1.91 -2.57
C GLY A 125 3.25 3.34 -2.34
N ALA A 126 3.02 3.68 -1.08
CA ALA A 126 2.47 4.95 -0.62
C ALA A 126 3.32 5.53 0.52
N PHE A 127 3.39 6.85 0.59
CA PHE A 127 4.11 7.57 1.63
C PHE A 127 3.45 8.93 1.91
N ALA A 128 3.63 9.43 3.13
CA ALA A 128 3.12 10.71 3.57
C ALA A 128 4.24 11.76 3.56
N LEU A 129 3.86 12.99 3.23
CA LEU A 129 4.73 14.15 3.05
C LEU A 129 4.18 15.34 3.82
N GLY A 130 5.09 16.14 4.35
CA GLY A 130 4.80 17.53 4.71
C GLY A 130 4.83 18.43 3.49
N GLU A 131 4.45 19.69 3.67
CA GLU A 131 4.62 20.70 2.64
C GLU A 131 6.10 20.82 2.21
N GLY A 132 6.37 20.88 0.91
CA GLY A 132 7.72 21.03 0.39
C GLY A 132 7.96 20.38 -0.96
N LYS A 133 9.24 20.31 -1.32
CA LYS A 133 9.73 19.72 -2.57
C LYS A 133 10.60 18.53 -2.26
N TYR A 134 10.42 17.46 -3.01
CA TYR A 134 11.07 16.19 -2.78
C TYR A 134 11.57 15.60 -4.10
N THR A 135 12.64 14.82 -4.01
CA THR A 135 13.06 13.89 -5.05
C THR A 135 12.74 12.47 -4.60
N ALA A 136 12.05 11.73 -5.46
CA ALA A 136 11.83 10.31 -5.29
C ALA A 136 12.69 9.52 -6.28
N GLU A 137 13.37 8.50 -5.77
CA GLU A 137 14.19 7.58 -6.54
C GLU A 137 13.76 6.15 -6.22
N LEU A 138 13.30 5.43 -7.23
CA LEU A 138 12.88 4.05 -7.14
C LEU A 138 13.93 3.16 -7.79
N LEU A 139 14.26 2.08 -7.10
CA LEU A 139 15.11 1.00 -7.58
C LEU A 139 14.39 -0.31 -7.38
N LEU A 140 14.21 -1.05 -8.47
CA LEU A 140 13.69 -2.41 -8.47
C LEU A 140 14.83 -3.35 -8.90
N ALA A 141 15.04 -4.44 -8.18
CA ALA A 141 16.04 -5.46 -8.50
C ALA A 141 15.42 -6.85 -8.45
N ASP A 142 15.77 -7.73 -9.39
CA ASP A 142 15.40 -9.14 -9.33
C ASP A 142 16.52 -10.03 -8.78
N ASP A 143 16.22 -11.31 -8.59
CA ASP A 143 17.17 -12.33 -8.13
C ASP A 143 18.30 -12.64 -9.11
N ARG A 144 18.25 -12.11 -10.34
CA ARG A 144 19.30 -12.23 -11.35
C ARG A 144 20.22 -11.02 -11.38
N GLY A 145 20.00 -10.05 -10.50
CA GLY A 145 20.78 -8.80 -10.43
C GLY A 145 20.41 -7.78 -11.51
N ARG A 146 19.35 -8.02 -12.30
CA ARG A 146 18.82 -7.02 -13.24
C ARG A 146 18.09 -5.95 -12.45
N VAL A 147 18.15 -4.71 -12.93
CA VAL A 147 17.62 -3.57 -12.18
C VAL A 147 16.80 -2.66 -13.05
N PHE A 148 15.85 -1.96 -12.44
CA PHE A 148 15.10 -0.87 -13.06
C PHE A 148 15.15 0.34 -12.13
N ARG A 149 15.35 1.53 -12.69
CA ARG A 149 15.41 2.78 -11.94
C ARG A 149 14.43 3.80 -12.49
N LYS A 150 13.82 4.56 -11.60
CA LYS A 150 13.04 5.76 -11.96
C LYS A 150 13.32 6.87 -10.96
N ARG A 151 13.50 8.09 -11.46
CA ARG A 151 13.60 9.30 -10.65
C ARG A 151 12.51 10.28 -11.07
N TRP A 152 11.87 10.92 -10.11
CA TRP A 152 10.91 12.00 -10.35
C TRP A 152 10.95 13.02 -9.22
N LYS A 153 10.37 14.19 -9.50
CA LYS A 153 10.22 15.28 -8.53
C LYS A 153 8.79 15.30 -8.02
N ILE A 154 8.62 15.72 -6.78
CA ILE A 154 7.34 15.84 -6.09
C ILE A 154 7.27 17.23 -5.47
N THR A 155 6.16 17.92 -5.67
CA THR A 155 5.83 19.17 -4.98
C THR A 155 4.55 18.95 -4.21
N ALA A 156 4.62 19.06 -2.88
CA ALA A 156 3.48 19.01 -1.97
C ALA A 156 3.23 20.43 -1.47
N GLU A 157 2.17 21.05 -1.96
CA GLU A 157 1.81 22.43 -1.61
C GLU A 157 0.30 22.55 -1.48
N LEU A 158 -0.16 23.31 -0.48
CA LEU A 158 -1.57 23.61 -0.31
C LEU A 158 -2.04 24.51 -1.46
N LYS A 159 -3.16 24.16 -2.08
CA LYS A 159 -3.77 25.02 -3.11
C LYS A 159 -4.42 26.23 -2.47
N ARG A 160 -4.73 27.26 -3.28
CA ARG A 160 -5.34 28.53 -2.83
C ARG A 160 -6.60 28.40 -1.96
N GLY A 161 -7.32 27.28 -2.03
CA GLY A 161 -8.50 27.00 -1.19
C GLY A 161 -8.24 26.19 0.08
N GLU A 162 -7.00 25.75 0.32
CA GLU A 162 -6.64 24.79 1.37
C GLU A 162 -5.74 25.42 2.46
N HIS A 163 -5.42 26.72 2.36
CA HIS A 163 -4.50 27.41 3.27
C HIS A 163 -4.97 27.49 4.74
N SER A 164 -6.24 27.23 5.03
CA SER A 164 -6.77 27.14 6.39
C SER A 164 -6.60 25.76 7.03
N VAL A 165 -6.12 24.76 6.27
CA VAL A 165 -5.87 23.41 6.76
C VAL A 165 -4.57 23.40 7.55
N SER A 166 -4.64 22.91 8.80
CA SER A 166 -3.45 22.59 9.57
C SER A 166 -2.96 21.20 9.18
N LEU A 167 -1.78 21.12 8.57
CA LEU A 167 -1.19 19.85 8.18
C LEU A 167 -0.63 19.09 9.39
N ASN A 168 -0.87 17.79 9.42
CA ASN A 168 -0.43 16.90 10.50
C ASN A 168 0.97 16.30 10.28
N VAL A 169 1.65 16.67 9.20
CA VAL A 169 3.06 16.31 8.95
C VAL A 169 3.89 17.59 8.83
N PRO A 170 4.99 17.74 9.58
CA PRO A 170 5.82 18.93 9.50
C PRO A 170 6.39 19.15 8.09
N PRO A 171 6.60 20.41 7.66
CA PRO A 171 7.19 20.70 6.35
C PRO A 171 8.52 19.94 6.13
N GLN A 172 8.81 19.60 4.87
CA GLN A 172 10.05 18.91 4.46
C GLN A 172 10.30 17.57 5.18
N THR A 173 9.23 16.93 5.65
CA THR A 173 9.28 15.63 6.35
C THR A 173 8.63 14.56 5.49
N VAL A 174 9.16 13.34 5.59
CA VAL A 174 8.64 12.15 4.93
C VAL A 174 8.33 11.10 5.98
N GLU A 175 7.17 10.48 5.87
CA GLU A 175 6.72 9.40 6.75
C GLU A 175 6.26 8.18 5.95
N ALA A 176 6.49 6.99 6.50
CA ALA A 176 5.95 5.77 5.92
C ALA A 176 4.48 5.62 6.29
N VAL A 177 3.64 5.32 5.31
CA VAL A 177 2.25 4.93 5.55
C VAL A 177 2.26 3.45 5.93
N THR A 178 2.21 3.18 7.23
CA THR A 178 2.23 1.81 7.78
C THR A 178 0.87 1.43 8.36
N PRO A 179 0.50 0.13 8.38
CA PRO A 179 -0.71 -0.31 9.08
C PRO A 179 -0.75 0.16 10.55
N ALA A 180 0.39 0.17 11.25
CA ALA A 180 0.49 0.68 12.61
C ALA A 180 0.14 2.18 12.72
N SER A 181 0.50 3.00 11.72
CA SER A 181 0.09 4.41 11.67
C SER A 181 -1.42 4.59 11.45
N LEU A 182 -2.11 3.57 10.94
CA LEU A 182 -3.58 3.57 10.79
C LEU A 182 -4.29 3.18 12.08
N GLU A 183 -3.66 2.36 12.93
CA GLU A 183 -4.22 1.90 14.21
C GLU A 183 -4.10 2.93 15.35
N ALA A 184 -3.34 4.02 15.16
CA ALA A 184 -3.27 5.12 16.11
C ALA A 184 -4.58 5.93 16.08
N SER A 185 -5.60 5.45 16.79
CA SER A 185 -6.85 6.15 17.05
C SER A 185 -6.82 6.82 18.42
N ARG A 186 -7.63 7.88 18.63
CA ARG A 186 -7.85 8.40 19.98
C ARG A 186 -8.60 7.35 20.81
N PRO A 187 -8.24 7.15 22.09
CA PRO A 187 -9.04 6.31 22.97
C PRO A 187 -10.46 6.89 23.08
N GLN A 188 -11.46 6.00 23.12
CA GLN A 188 -12.85 6.41 23.32
C GLN A 188 -13.01 7.07 24.69
N ARG A 189 -13.87 8.08 24.76
CA ARG A 189 -14.15 8.84 25.98
C ARG A 189 -15.63 8.74 26.30
N ASP A 190 -15.98 8.58 27.57
CA ASP A 190 -17.37 8.43 28.01
C ASP A 190 -18.25 9.64 27.64
N ASP A 191 -17.64 10.84 27.47
CA ASP A 191 -18.29 12.09 27.05
C ASP A 191 -18.23 12.34 25.53
N GLY A 192 -17.79 11.35 24.74
CA GLY A 192 -17.65 11.47 23.29
C GLY A 192 -18.94 11.25 22.48
N LEU A 193 -18.84 11.44 21.17
CA LEU A 193 -19.91 11.25 20.20
C LEU A 193 -20.22 9.77 19.96
N ARG A 194 -21.51 9.42 19.81
CA ARG A 194 -21.93 8.12 19.28
C ARG A 194 -22.02 8.20 17.77
N LEU A 195 -21.15 7.48 17.07
CA LEU A 195 -21.01 7.57 15.62
C LEU A 195 -21.47 6.27 14.96
N THR A 196 -22.24 6.37 13.88
CA THR A 196 -22.49 5.25 12.95
C THR A 196 -21.89 5.61 11.60
N ILE A 197 -20.93 4.82 11.15
CA ILE A 197 -20.24 4.98 9.88
C ILE A 197 -20.82 3.98 8.89
N LEU A 198 -21.34 4.50 7.79
CA LEU A 198 -21.79 3.74 6.63
C LEU A 198 -20.73 3.89 5.53
N LEU A 199 -19.98 2.83 5.29
CA LEU A 199 -18.83 2.82 4.37
C LEU A 199 -19.20 2.03 3.10
N ASP A 200 -19.32 2.72 1.97
CA ASP A 200 -19.40 2.05 0.68
C ASP A 200 -18.00 1.61 0.23
N ALA A 201 -17.77 0.30 0.23
CA ALA A 201 -16.55 -0.35 -0.22
C ALA A 201 -16.59 -0.57 -1.74
N ALA A 202 -16.70 0.54 -2.47
CA ALA A 202 -16.60 0.59 -3.91
C ALA A 202 -15.21 1.08 -4.35
N PRO A 203 -14.73 0.69 -5.54
CA PRO A 203 -13.49 1.24 -6.10
C PRO A 203 -13.64 2.75 -6.34
N ILE A 204 -12.54 3.51 -6.17
CA ILE A 204 -12.54 4.96 -6.43
C ILE A 204 -12.80 5.23 -7.92
N ASN A 205 -12.33 4.33 -8.80
CA ASN A 205 -12.65 4.36 -10.22
C ASN A 205 -13.91 3.50 -10.48
N PRO A 206 -15.03 4.10 -10.92
CA PRO A 206 -16.27 3.36 -11.19
C PRO A 206 -16.14 2.28 -12.27
N SER A 207 -15.12 2.36 -13.12
CA SER A 207 -14.85 1.36 -14.17
C SER A 207 -14.02 0.16 -13.68
N ALA A 208 -13.54 0.17 -12.44
CA ALA A 208 -12.77 -0.93 -11.89
C ALA A 208 -13.68 -2.09 -11.49
N THR A 209 -13.32 -3.30 -11.91
CA THR A 209 -14.08 -4.53 -11.62
C THR A 209 -13.64 -5.22 -10.33
N LYS A 210 -12.67 -4.66 -9.61
CA LYS A 210 -12.15 -5.14 -8.33
C LYS A 210 -11.75 -3.96 -7.46
N LEU A 211 -11.89 -4.11 -6.14
CA LEU A 211 -11.38 -3.16 -5.17
C LEU A 211 -9.84 -3.31 -5.11
N HIS A 212 -9.11 -2.36 -5.69
CA HIS A 212 -7.65 -2.44 -5.76
C HIS A 212 -7.01 -2.19 -4.39
N ALA A 213 -5.72 -2.52 -4.25
CA ALA A 213 -5.00 -2.34 -2.99
C ALA A 213 -5.03 -0.89 -2.48
N TRP A 214 -4.96 0.08 -3.39
CA TRP A 214 -5.09 1.50 -3.07
C TRP A 214 -6.48 1.89 -2.61
N ASP A 215 -7.53 1.44 -3.29
CA ASP A 215 -8.92 1.72 -2.88
C ASP A 215 -9.14 1.22 -1.44
N ARG A 216 -8.66 0.00 -1.14
CA ARG A 216 -8.74 -0.56 0.22
C ARG A 216 -7.99 0.30 1.23
N THR A 217 -6.74 0.64 0.95
CA THR A 217 -5.92 1.47 1.85
C THR A 217 -6.57 2.82 2.11
N PHE A 218 -7.10 3.47 1.06
CA PHE A 218 -7.78 4.75 1.15
C PHE A 218 -9.04 4.68 2.03
N LEU A 219 -9.89 3.65 1.84
CA LEU A 219 -11.07 3.44 2.68
C LEU A 219 -10.69 3.25 4.15
N ILE A 220 -9.66 2.43 4.41
CA ILE A 220 -9.14 2.19 5.77
C ILE A 220 -8.61 3.49 6.39
N GLN A 221 -7.85 4.28 5.63
CA GLN A 221 -7.32 5.58 6.06
C GLN A 221 -8.42 6.58 6.37
N THR A 222 -9.49 6.58 5.59
CA THR A 222 -10.65 7.47 5.80
C THR A 222 -11.29 7.19 7.15
N VAL A 223 -11.59 5.92 7.44
CA VAL A 223 -12.14 5.51 8.73
C VAL A 223 -11.15 5.82 9.86
N ALA A 224 -9.88 5.47 9.70
CA ALA A 224 -8.84 5.72 10.72
C ALA A 224 -8.71 7.20 11.08
N SER A 225 -8.75 8.08 10.06
CA SER A 225 -8.63 9.53 10.24
C SER A 225 -9.84 10.09 10.98
N LEU A 226 -11.05 9.65 10.63
CA LEU A 226 -12.29 10.05 11.30
C LEU A 226 -12.24 9.72 12.80
N LEU A 227 -11.76 8.51 13.16
CA LEU A 227 -11.62 8.07 14.55
C LEU A 227 -10.52 8.78 15.33
N ARG A 228 -9.54 9.35 14.63
CA ARG A 228 -8.47 10.12 15.26
C ARG A 228 -8.90 11.54 15.58
N GLU A 229 -9.62 12.17 14.66
CA GLU A 229 -10.02 13.57 14.76
C GLU A 229 -11.23 13.75 15.69
N LEU A 230 -12.18 12.81 15.70
CA LEU A 230 -13.40 12.92 16.47
C LEU A 230 -13.28 12.29 17.88
N PRO A 231 -13.73 12.97 18.95
CA PRO A 231 -13.88 12.34 20.25
C PRO A 231 -15.13 11.46 20.23
N CYS A 232 -14.96 10.14 20.12
CA CYS A 232 -16.07 9.17 20.09
C CYS A 232 -16.24 8.45 21.44
N SER A 233 -17.49 8.20 21.83
CA SER A 233 -17.85 7.32 22.96
C SER A 233 -18.18 5.90 22.49
N SER A 234 -18.78 5.76 21.32
CA SER A 234 -19.03 4.47 20.67
C SER A 234 -19.04 4.64 19.16
N VAL A 235 -18.58 3.63 18.43
CA VAL A 235 -18.57 3.65 16.96
C VAL A 235 -19.17 2.36 16.44
N ARG A 236 -20.22 2.47 15.64
CA ARG A 236 -20.70 1.39 14.79
C ARG A 236 -20.17 1.58 13.38
N LEU A 237 -19.52 0.58 12.80
CA LEU A 237 -19.10 0.58 11.41
C LEU A 237 -19.89 -0.48 10.63
N ILE A 238 -20.48 -0.07 9.51
CA ILE A 238 -21.09 -0.97 8.54
C ILE A 238 -20.42 -0.68 7.19
N ALA A 239 -19.69 -1.66 6.66
CA ALA A 239 -19.16 -1.61 5.30
C ALA A 239 -20.01 -2.48 4.37
N PHE A 240 -20.43 -1.90 3.26
CA PHE A 240 -21.25 -2.56 2.25
C PHE A 240 -20.72 -2.26 0.86
N ASN A 241 -21.16 -3.00 -0.14
CA ASN A 241 -20.97 -2.62 -1.52
C ASN A 241 -22.35 -2.36 -2.14
N LEU A 242 -22.57 -1.13 -2.60
CA LEU A 242 -23.87 -0.73 -3.17
C LEU A 242 -24.20 -1.51 -4.44
N ASP A 243 -23.24 -1.69 -5.34
CA ASP A 243 -23.47 -2.38 -6.63
C ASP A 243 -23.90 -3.84 -6.44
N GLN A 244 -23.30 -4.53 -5.47
CA GLN A 244 -23.65 -5.90 -5.10
C GLN A 244 -24.82 -5.99 -4.13
N GLN A 245 -25.31 -4.86 -3.60
CA GLN A 245 -26.33 -4.79 -2.55
C GLN A 245 -26.02 -5.70 -1.35
N ARG A 246 -24.75 -5.74 -0.95
CA ARG A 246 -24.25 -6.70 0.04
C ARG A 246 -23.51 -6.00 1.16
N GLU A 247 -23.85 -6.35 2.40
CA GLU A 247 -23.06 -6.01 3.58
C GLU A 247 -21.81 -6.90 3.62
N LEU A 248 -20.64 -6.28 3.76
CA LEU A 248 -19.34 -6.96 3.76
C LEU A 248 -18.76 -7.07 5.16
N PHE A 249 -19.07 -6.10 6.02
CA PHE A 249 -18.55 -6.03 7.37
C PHE A 249 -19.49 -5.22 8.25
N ARG A 250 -19.67 -5.67 9.49
CA ARG A 250 -20.37 -4.91 10.51
C ARG A 250 -19.75 -5.15 11.87
N GLU A 251 -19.55 -4.07 12.60
CA GLU A 251 -19.08 -4.10 13.98
C GLU A 251 -19.73 -2.95 14.74
N ASP A 252 -20.44 -3.28 15.82
CA ASP A 252 -21.22 -2.32 16.60
C ASP A 252 -20.38 -1.54 17.63
N ASP A 253 -19.26 -2.13 18.07
CA ASP A 253 -18.28 -1.55 19.01
C ASP A 253 -16.90 -1.41 18.33
N PHE A 254 -16.87 -0.75 17.19
CA PHE A 254 -15.69 -0.59 16.37
C PHE A 254 -14.62 0.27 17.06
N ASP A 255 -13.39 -0.27 17.11
CA ASP A 255 -12.25 0.35 17.77
C ASP A 255 -10.99 0.34 16.87
N ALA A 256 -9.86 0.78 17.43
CA ALA A 256 -8.58 0.75 16.73
C ALA A 256 -8.18 -0.66 16.25
N ALA A 257 -8.50 -1.70 17.02
CA ALA A 257 -8.26 -3.09 16.60
C ALA A 257 -9.20 -3.53 15.47
N GLY A 258 -10.38 -2.93 15.38
CA GLY A 258 -11.36 -3.08 14.31
C GLY A 258 -10.81 -2.70 12.94
N ILE A 259 -9.86 -1.77 12.87
CA ILE A 259 -9.21 -1.36 11.61
C ILE A 259 -8.55 -2.54 10.90
N ARG A 260 -7.90 -3.46 11.64
CA ARG A 260 -7.33 -4.68 11.04
C ARG A 260 -8.41 -5.63 10.54
N ARG A 261 -9.50 -5.78 11.29
CA ARG A 261 -10.63 -6.65 10.90
C ARG A 261 -11.31 -6.14 9.64
N LEU A 262 -11.51 -4.82 9.55
CA LEU A 262 -11.98 -4.15 8.35
C LEU A 262 -11.03 -4.39 7.17
N ALA A 263 -9.72 -4.21 7.37
CA ALA A 263 -8.73 -4.43 6.33
C ALA A 263 -8.76 -5.87 5.77
N GLN A 264 -8.94 -6.86 6.65
CA GLN A 264 -9.10 -8.26 6.26
C GLN A 264 -10.41 -8.50 5.48
N ALA A 265 -11.53 -7.92 5.94
CA ALA A 265 -12.81 -8.03 5.25
C ALA A 265 -12.73 -7.45 3.82
N LEU A 266 -12.11 -6.28 3.67
CA LEU A 266 -11.95 -5.61 2.37
C LEU A 266 -11.00 -6.37 1.41
N GLN A 267 -10.06 -7.17 1.91
CA GLN A 267 -9.20 -8.01 1.06
C GLN A 267 -9.96 -9.14 0.36
N GLN A 268 -11.05 -9.62 0.97
CA GLN A 268 -11.84 -10.74 0.45
C GLN A 268 -12.90 -10.29 -0.59
N VAL A 269 -12.98 -8.99 -0.87
CA VAL A 269 -13.97 -8.43 -1.79
C VAL A 269 -13.48 -8.55 -3.23
N GLU A 270 -13.80 -9.67 -3.87
CA GLU A 270 -13.81 -9.73 -5.33
C GLU A 270 -15.13 -9.15 -5.85
N LEU A 271 -15.05 -8.05 -6.61
CA LEU A 271 -16.22 -7.36 -7.15
C LEU A 271 -16.71 -7.92 -8.51
N GLY A 272 -16.06 -8.97 -9.01
CA GLY A 272 -16.44 -9.65 -10.25
C GLY A 272 -17.24 -10.93 -10.00
N THR A 273 -18.31 -11.12 -10.78
CA THR A 273 -18.95 -12.43 -11.00
C THR A 273 -18.19 -13.27 -12.01
#